data_AF-A0A1F2T9V7-F1
#
_entry.id   AF-A0A1F2T9V7-F1
#
_cell.length_a   1.000
_cell.length_b   1.000
_cell.length_c   1.000
_cell.angle_alpha   90.00
_cell.angle_beta   90.00
_cell.angle_gamma   90.00
#
_symmetry.space_group_name_H-M   'P 1'
#
loop_
_entity.id
_entity.type
_entity.pdbx_description
1 polymer ?
#
loop_
_entity_poly.entity_id
_entity_poly.type
_entity_poly.pdbx_seq_one_letter_code
_entity_poly.pdbx_strand_id
1 'polypeptide(L)' 'MKPAEIRELTLDDLRARVQELGDQIFRLRIQKSMGQLEAPAKVRQVRRDLARIRTILREKEQ' A
#
# COMPACT_ATOMS: atom_id res chain seq x y z
N MET A 1 7.55 -4.03 -1.32
CA MET A 1 7.49 -4.69 -2.65
C MET A 1 8.64 -4.22 -3.56
N LYS A 2 9.08 -5.05 -4.52
CA LYS A 2 9.95 -4.59 -5.62
C LYS A 2 9.09 -3.96 -6.73
N PRO A 3 9.54 -2.88 -7.38
CA PRO A 3 8.76 -2.19 -8.41
C PRO A 3 8.54 -3.04 -9.68
N ALA A 4 9.39 -4.03 -9.95
CA ALA A 4 9.25 -4.94 -11.09
C ALA A 4 7.96 -5.77 -11.00
N GLU A 5 7.71 -6.39 -9.85
CA GLU A 5 6.51 -7.22 -9.60
C GLU A 5 5.22 -6.40 -9.69
N ILE A 6 5.27 -5.10 -9.33
CA ILE A 6 4.12 -4.20 -9.41
C ILE A 6 3.82 -3.80 -10.86
N ARG A 7 4.83 -3.74 -11.72
CA ARG A 7 4.64 -3.42 -13.15
C ARG A 7 4.03 -4.58 -13.94
N GLU A 8 4.23 -5.82 -13.48
CA GLU A 8 3.66 -7.02 -14.11
C GLU A 8 2.17 -7.19 -13.81
N LEU A 9 1.64 -6.54 -12.77
CA LEU A 9 0.22 -6.58 -12.40
C LEU A 9 -0.66 -5.78 -13.38
N THR A 10 -1.90 -6.22 -13.55
CA THR A 10 -2.91 -5.53 -14.36
C THR A 10 -3.42 -4.25 -13.67
N LEU A 11 -4.06 -3.35 -14.42
CA LEU A 11 -4.64 -2.12 -13.86
C LEU A 11 -5.67 -2.42 -12.75
N ASP A 12 -6.50 -3.46 -12.94
CA ASP A 12 -7.47 -3.91 -11.95
C ASP A 12 -6.80 -4.48 -10.70
N ASP A 13 -5.76 -5.30 -10.86
CA ASP A 13 -4.98 -5.81 -9.72
C ASP A 13 -4.33 -4.68 -8.92
N LEU A 14 -3.80 -3.67 -9.60
CA LEU A 14 -3.21 -2.48 -8.95
C LEU A 14 -4.27 -1.71 -8.16
N ARG A 15 -5.46 -1.52 -8.72
CA ARG A 15 -6.59 -0.86 -8.03
C ARG A 15 -7.05 -1.66 -6.82
N ALA A 16 -7.16 -2.98 -6.93
CA ALA A 16 -7.48 -3.87 -5.81
C ALA A 16 -6.42 -3.78 -4.70
N ARG A 17 -5.12 -3.78 -5.06
CA ARG A 17 -4.02 -3.63 -4.11
C ARG A 17 -4.04 -2.29 -3.37
N VAL A 18 -4.40 -1.21 -4.06
CA VAL A 18 -4.55 0.12 -3.46
C VAL A 18 -5.62 0.12 -2.36
N GLN A 19 -6.75 -0.53 -2.61
CA GLN A 19 -7.83 -0.66 -1.62
C GLN A 19 -7.37 -1.49 -0.42
N GLU A 20 -6.78 -2.67 -0.67
CA GLU A 20 -6.29 -3.57 0.38
C GLU A 20 -5.26 -2.88 1.29
N LEU A 21 -4.27 -2.20 0.70
CA LEU A 21 -3.25 -1.47 1.48
C LEU A 21 -3.85 -0.27 2.22
N GLY A 22 -4.89 0.36 1.69
CA GLY A 22 -5.66 1.42 2.35
C GLY A 22 -6.32 0.93 3.63
N ASP A 23 -7.03 -0.19 3.56
CA ASP A 23 -7.66 -0.84 4.71
C ASP A 23 -6.62 -1.31 5.73
N GLN A 24 -5.49 -1.82 5.26
CA GLN A 24 -4.40 -2.25 6.13
C GLN A 24 -3.81 -1.06 6.90
N ILE A 25 -3.64 0.10 6.27
CA ILE A 25 -3.24 1.35 6.95
C ILE A 25 -4.30 1.80 7.96
N PHE A 26 -5.58 1.65 7.66
CA PHE A 26 -6.66 2.01 8.56
C PHE A 26 -6.64 1.13 9.82
N ARG A 27 -6.52 -0.19 9.68
CA ARG A 27 -6.34 -1.12 10.80
C ARG A 27 -5.10 -0.80 11.63
N LEU A 28 -3.98 -0.53 10.97
CA LEU A 28 -2.74 -0.14 11.64
C LEU A 28 -2.87 1.20 12.39
N ARG A 29 -3.65 2.16 11.88
CA ARG A 29 -3.96 3.40 12.62
C ARG A 29 -4.81 3.15 13.86
N ILE A 30 -5.80 2.26 13.77
CA ILE A 30 -6.62 1.88 14.92
C ILE A 30 -5.73 1.21 15.98
N GLN A 31 -4.89 0.26 15.58
CA GLN A 31 -3.92 -0.37 16.49
C GLN A 31 -2.94 0.65 17.10
N LYS A 32 -2.56 1.69 16.33
CA LYS A 32 -1.77 2.82 16.85
C LYS A 32 -2.51 3.56 17.95
N SER A 33 -3.77 3.92 17.71
CA SER A 33 -4.60 4.63 18.68
C SER A 33 -4.89 3.80 19.92
N MET A 34 -4.98 2.47 19.79
CA MET A 34 -5.12 1.53 20.91
C MET A 34 -3.83 1.29 21.70
N GLY A 35 -2.69 1.88 21.29
CA GLY A 35 -1.41 1.75 22.00
C GLY A 35 -0.70 0.40 21.86
N GLN A 36 -1.24 -0.55 21.09
CA GLN A 36 -0.65 -1.88 20.85
C GLN A 36 0.19 -1.93 19.56
N LEU A 37 0.77 -0.81 19.13
CA LEU A 37 1.50 -0.79 17.87
C LEU A 37 2.91 -1.38 18.03
N GLU A 38 3.02 -2.70 17.88
CA GLU A 38 4.30 -3.42 17.98
C GLU A 38 5.30 -3.02 16.88
N ALA A 39 4.82 -2.53 15.73
CA ALA A 39 5.66 -2.26 14.55
C ALA A 39 5.34 -0.94 13.82
N PRO A 40 5.74 0.23 14.36
CA PRO A 40 5.62 1.52 13.67
C PRO A 40 6.33 1.56 12.30
N ALA A 41 7.38 0.77 12.11
CA ALA A 41 8.07 0.61 10.85
C ALA A 41 7.17 0.04 9.73
N LYS A 42 6.25 -0.89 10.05
CA LYS A 42 5.31 -1.46 9.07
C LYS A 42 4.39 -0.39 8.49
N VAL A 43 3.90 0.54 9.30
CA VAL A 43 3.04 1.65 8.83
C VAL A 43 3.76 2.47 7.76
N ARG A 44 5.04 2.79 7.98
CA ARG A 44 5.85 3.54 7.02
C ARG A 44 6.10 2.72 5.75
N GLN A 45 6.30 1.42 5.87
CA GLN A 45 6.53 0.52 4.74
C GLN A 45 5.29 0.38 3.85
N VAL A 46 4.12 0.13 4.46
CA VAL A 46 2.84 0.02 3.74
C VAL A 46 2.48 1.33 3.05
N ARG A 47 2.74 2.50 3.68
CA ARG A 47 2.58 3.81 3.03
C ARG A 47 3.47 3.99 1.80
N ARG A 48 4.72 3.54 1.85
CA ARG A 48 5.63 3.61 0.69
C ARG A 48 5.20 2.68 -0.43
N ASP A 49 4.75 1.47 -0.09
CA ASP A 49 4.29 0.51 -1.07
C ASP A 49 2.99 1.02 -1.76
N LEU A 50 2.05 1.61 -1.01
CA LEU A 50 0.88 2.29 -1.58
C LEU A 50 1.26 3.42 -2.55
N ALA A 51 2.25 4.23 -2.19
CA ALA A 51 2.71 5.32 -3.04
C ALA A 51 3.29 4.80 -4.37
N ARG A 52 4.12 3.74 -4.32
CA ARG A 52 4.70 3.10 -5.51
C ARG A 52 3.63 2.55 -6.45
N ILE A 53 2.62 1.88 -5.91
CA ILE A 53 1.51 1.34 -6.71
C ILE A 53 0.73 2.45 -7.38
N ARG A 54 0.44 3.55 -6.68
CA ARG A 54 -0.22 4.72 -7.27
C ARG A 54 0.60 5.37 -8.38
N THR A 55 1.92 5.44 -8.23
CA THR A 55 2.81 5.93 -9.28
C THR A 55 2.73 5.05 -10.52
N ILE A 56 2.85 3.73 -10.38
CA ILE A 56 2.78 2.79 -11.51
C ILE A 56 1.40 2.79 -12.15
N LEU A 57 0.33 2.90 -11.36
CA LEU A 57 -1.04 3.05 -11.87
C LEU A 57 -1.13 4.28 -12.78
N ARG A 58 -0.56 5.40 -12.34
CA ARG A 58 -0.51 6.63 -13.13
C ARG A 58 0.37 6.51 -14.38
N GLU A 59 1.50 5.81 -14.29
CA GLU A 59 2.36 5.49 -15.43
C GLU A 59 1.66 4.60 -16.47
N LYS A 60 0.73 3.73 -16.06
CA LYS A 60 -0.05 2.86 -16.96
C LYS A 60 -1.32 3.51 -17.53
N GLU A 61 -1.86 4.52 -16.86
CA GLU A 61 -3.02 5.30 -17.34
C GLU A 61 -2.61 6.43 -18.31
N GLN A 62 -1.33 6.80 -18.36
CA GLN A 62 -0.76 7.74 -19.35
C GLN A 62 -0.36 7.02 -20.63
#